data_AF-X0VGT8-F1
#
_entry.id   AF-X0VGT8-F1
#
_cell.length_a   1.000
_cell.length_b   1.000
_cell.length_c   1.000
_cell.angle_alpha   90.00
_cell.angle_beta   90.00
_cell.angle_gamma   90.00
#
_symmetry.space_group_name_H-M   'P 1'
#
loop_
_entity.id
_entity.type
_entity.pdbx_description
1 polymer ?
#
loop_
_entity_poly.entity_id
_entity_poly.type
_entity_poly.pdbx_seq_one_letter_code
_entity_poly.pdbx_strand_id
1 'polypeptide(L)'
;MSAGCPFITCAIKKKRIEFCWQCKENETCEKWRKHREFSKRVDSFKCYQKLENNIAFIQKNGVNEFEKIQKTRENLLKEMLQEFNEGRSKSYYCFAATVLEIEELEEALIKSKKDSTGLEIKGRSKILHSILDEIAGRKNYYLKLRK
;
A
#
# COMPACT_ATOMS: atom_id res chain seq x y z
N MET A 1 19.88 1.38 25.49
CA MET A 1 20.30 0.35 24.52
C MET A 1 19.23 0.23 23.45
N SER A 2 19.54 0.55 22.19
CA SER A 2 18.64 0.27 21.07
C SER A 2 18.39 -1.24 21.05
N ALA A 3 17.17 -1.67 21.38
CA ALA A 3 16.81 -3.07 21.35
C ALA A 3 16.95 -3.57 19.91
N GLY A 4 17.88 -4.50 19.67
CA GLY A 4 18.10 -5.04 18.34
C GLY A 4 16.81 -5.65 17.78
N CYS A 5 16.51 -5.38 16.51
CA CYS A 5 15.29 -5.90 15.89
C CYS A 5 15.32 -7.44 15.86
N PRO A 6 14.35 -8.13 16.50
CA PRO A 6 14.33 -9.59 16.55
C PRO A 6 14.17 -10.22 15.17
N PHE A 7 13.53 -9.51 14.22
CA PHE A 7 13.42 -9.95 12.83
C PHE A 7 14.75 -9.89 12.10
N ILE A 8 15.53 -8.81 12.24
CA ILE A 8 16.88 -8.69 11.64
C ILE A 8 17.79 -9.79 12.17
N THR A 9 17.78 -10.02 13.49
CA THR A 9 18.59 -11.08 14.10
C THR A 9 18.19 -12.46 13.61
N CYS A 10 16.89 -12.72 13.42
CA CYS A 10 16.39 -14.02 12.96
C CYS A 10 16.62 -14.25 11.46
N ALA A 11 16.03 -13.40 10.61
CA ALA A 11 16.01 -13.58 9.16
C ALA A 11 17.40 -13.34 8.56
N ILE A 12 17.99 -12.17 8.81
CA ILE A 12 19.20 -11.73 8.13
C ILE A 12 20.43 -12.39 8.77
N LYS A 13 20.65 -12.22 10.08
CA LYS A 13 21.90 -12.66 10.74
C LYS A 13 22.00 -14.19 10.87
N LYS A 14 20.93 -14.85 11.31
CA LYS A 14 20.94 -16.30 11.57
C LYS A 14 20.58 -17.13 10.35
N LYS A 15 19.52 -16.76 9.64
CA LYS A 15 18.98 -17.57 8.53
C LYS A 15 19.44 -17.11 7.14
N ARG A 16 20.12 -15.96 7.04
CA ARG A 16 20.62 -15.38 5.78
C ARG A 16 19.54 -15.26 4.69
N ILE A 17 18.35 -14.87 5.11
CA ILE A 17 17.20 -14.56 4.26
C ILE A 17 16.77 -13.12 4.51
N GLU A 18 16.21 -12.49 3.50
CA GLU A 18 15.78 -11.09 3.58
C GLU A 18 14.37 -10.97 4.15
N PHE A 19 13.54 -11.99 3.92
CA PHE A 19 12.14 -11.95 4.28
C PHE A 19 11.65 -13.22 4.98
N CYS A 20 10.72 -13.05 5.92
CA CYS A 20 10.16 -14.18 6.66
C CYS A 20 9.41 -15.18 5.77
N TRP A 21 8.86 -14.75 4.63
CA TRP A 21 8.22 -15.65 3.66
C TRP A 21 9.22 -16.57 2.93
N GLN A 22 10.52 -16.25 2.92
CA GLN A 22 11.56 -17.12 2.37
C GLN A 22 12.01 -18.22 3.36
N CYS A 23 11.59 -18.14 4.62
CA CYS A 23 11.97 -19.11 5.63
C CYS A 23 11.24 -20.44 5.41
N LYS A 24 11.98 -21.56 5.38
CA LYS A 24 11.39 -22.92 5.28
C LYS A 24 10.48 -23.28 6.46
N GLU A 25 10.70 -22.64 7.62
CA GLU A 25 9.90 -22.82 8.84
C GLU A 25 8.76 -21.80 8.94
N ASN A 26 8.47 -21.01 7.89
CA ASN A 26 7.51 -19.90 7.99
C ASN A 26 6.10 -20.37 8.39
N GLU A 27 5.71 -21.60 8.01
CA GLU A 27 4.37 -22.17 8.25
C GLU A 27 4.15 -22.48 9.73
N THR A 28 5.21 -22.86 10.44
CA THR A 28 5.18 -23.19 11.87
C THR A 28 5.79 -22.08 12.75
N CYS A 29 6.21 -20.97 12.14
CA CYS A 29 6.89 -19.88 12.85
C CYS A 29 5.89 -19.01 13.65
N GLU A 30 5.91 -19.15 14.97
CA GLU A 30 5.01 -18.41 15.85
C GLU A 30 5.16 -16.88 15.77
N LYS A 31 6.39 -16.38 15.60
CA LYS A 31 6.64 -14.93 15.46
C LYS A 31 6.01 -14.38 14.19
N TRP A 32 6.10 -15.14 13.10
CA TRP A 32 5.52 -14.77 11.82
C TRP A 32 4.00 -14.83 11.86
N ARG A 33 3.45 -15.91 12.41
CA ARG A 33 2.01 -16.09 12.64
C ARG A 33 1.43 -14.93 13.46
N LYS A 34 2.01 -14.62 14.62
CA LYS A 34 1.56 -13.50 15.47
C LYS A 34 1.58 -12.16 14.73
N HIS A 35 2.61 -11.88 13.94
CA HIS A 35 2.69 -10.65 13.18
C HIS A 35 1.59 -10.54 12.12
N ARG A 36 1.30 -11.63 11.39
CA ARG A 36 0.22 -11.69 10.39
C ARG A 36 -1.17 -11.62 11.03
N GLU A 37 -1.38 -12.22 12.19
CA GLU A 37 -2.65 -12.09 12.90
C GLU A 37 -2.88 -10.68 13.44
N PHE A 38 -1.83 -10.01 13.92
CA PHE A 38 -1.89 -8.62 14.33
C PHE A 38 -2.25 -7.69 13.16
N SER A 39 -1.60 -7.89 12.00
CA SER A 39 -1.77 -7.05 10.81
C SER A 39 -3.16 -7.14 10.18
N LYS A 40 -3.91 -8.22 10.43
CA LYS A 40 -5.32 -8.34 10.03
C LYS A 40 -6.21 -7.33 10.75
N ARG A 41 -5.92 -7.03 12.02
CA ARG A 41 -6.77 -6.22 12.90
C ARG A 41 -6.44 -4.74 12.84
N VAL A 42 -5.16 -4.42 12.94
CA VAL A 42 -4.70 -3.03 13.08
C VAL A 42 -3.51 -2.79 12.17
N ASP A 43 -3.38 -1.55 11.72
CA ASP A 43 -2.19 -1.10 11.00
C ASP A 43 -1.14 -0.57 11.98
N SER A 44 0.12 -0.59 11.55
CA SER A 44 1.20 0.06 12.30
C SER A 44 1.47 1.46 11.72
N PHE A 45 2.74 1.85 11.59
CA PHE A 45 3.13 3.01 10.79
C PHE A 45 2.91 2.79 9.28
N LYS A 46 2.58 1.55 8.87
CA LYS A 46 2.27 1.14 7.49
C LYS A 46 0.91 0.43 7.43
N CYS A 47 0.19 0.62 6.32
CA CYS A 47 -1.04 -0.09 5.98
C CYS A 47 -0.77 -1.57 5.68
N TYR A 48 -1.57 -2.46 6.28
CA TYR A 48 -1.50 -3.91 6.10
C TYR A 48 -2.65 -4.52 5.28
N GLN A 49 -3.58 -3.71 4.75
CA GLN A 49 -4.75 -4.22 4.01
C GLN A 49 -4.42 -5.16 2.86
N LYS A 50 -3.31 -4.92 2.16
CA LYS A 50 -2.85 -5.79 1.05
C LYS A 50 -1.69 -6.73 1.46
N LEU A 51 -1.31 -6.80 2.73
CA LEU A 51 -0.12 -7.56 3.17
C LEU A 51 -0.21 -9.04 2.75
N GLU A 52 -1.33 -9.69 3.03
CA GLU A 52 -1.54 -11.11 2.74
C GLU A 52 -1.53 -11.37 1.22
N ASN A 53 -2.20 -10.51 0.45
CA ASN A 53 -2.21 -10.57 -1.01
C ASN A 53 -0.80 -10.36 -1.59
N ASN A 54 -0.03 -9.41 -1.05
CA ASN A 54 1.33 -9.14 -1.48
C ASN A 54 2.25 -10.34 -1.20
N ILE A 55 2.13 -10.97 -0.02
CA ILE A 55 2.90 -12.18 0.31
C ILE A 55 2.54 -13.30 -0.67
N ALA A 56 1.25 -13.56 -0.91
CA ALA A 56 0.80 -14.60 -1.84
C ALA A 56 1.28 -14.32 -3.27
N PHE A 57 1.21 -13.07 -3.72
CA PHE A 57 1.69 -12.65 -5.02
C PHE A 57 3.20 -12.88 -5.16
N ILE A 58 4.00 -12.48 -4.17
CA ILE A 58 5.45 -12.67 -4.19
C ILE A 58 5.82 -14.15 -4.17
N GLN A 59 5.10 -14.98 -3.40
CA GLN A 59 5.33 -16.43 -3.37
C GLN A 59 5.03 -17.09 -4.73
N LYS A 60 4.01 -16.61 -5.45
CA LYS A 60 3.61 -17.14 -6.76
C LYS A 60 4.47 -16.63 -7.92
N ASN A 61 4.78 -15.33 -7.94
CA ASN A 61 5.36 -14.65 -9.09
C ASN A 61 6.79 -14.12 -8.87
N GLY A 62 7.29 -14.16 -7.63
CA GLY A 62 8.59 -13.62 -7.26
C GLY A 62 8.59 -12.13 -6.95
N VAL A 63 9.68 -11.67 -6.32
CA VAL A 63 9.84 -10.28 -5.87
C VAL A 63 10.02 -9.29 -7.03
N ASN A 64 10.63 -9.71 -8.14
CA ASN A 64 10.86 -8.85 -9.29
C ASN A 64 9.55 -8.44 -9.97
N GLU A 65 8.59 -9.36 -10.12
CA GLU A 65 7.26 -9.01 -10.65
C GLU A 65 6.49 -8.11 -9.69
N PHE A 66 6.64 -8.34 -8.38
CA PHE A 66 6.05 -7.46 -7.37
C PHE A 66 6.62 -6.04 -7.45
N GLU A 67 7.94 -5.91 -7.63
CA GLU A 67 8.62 -4.61 -7.80
C GLU A 67 8.09 -3.85 -9.01
N LYS A 68 7.86 -4.51 -10.15
CA LYS A 68 7.26 -3.86 -11.33
C LYS A 68 5.89 -3.25 -11.02
N ILE A 69 5.04 -4.00 -10.31
CA ILE A 69 3.73 -3.50 -9.86
C ILE A 69 3.89 -2.31 -8.93
N GLN A 70 4.86 -2.34 -8.00
CA GLN A 70 5.11 -1.21 -7.10
C GLN A 70 5.60 0.03 -7.86
N LYS A 71 6.41 -0.12 -8.91
CA LYS A 71 6.85 1.00 -9.77
C LYS A 71 5.67 1.63 -10.51
N THR A 72 4.73 0.84 -11.00
CA THR A 72 3.49 1.38 -11.60
C THR A 72 2.70 2.19 -10.58
N ARG A 73 2.51 1.65 -9.37
CA ARG A 73 1.82 2.36 -8.26
C ARG A 73 2.54 3.64 -7.85
N GLU A 74 3.88 3.63 -7.84
CA GLU A 74 4.70 4.80 -7.56
C GLU A 74 4.49 5.91 -8.60
N ASN A 75 4.42 5.56 -9.89
CA ASN A 75 4.18 6.53 -10.95
C ASN A 75 2.78 7.16 -10.84
N LEU A 76 1.75 6.35 -10.59
CA LEU A 76 0.39 6.84 -10.36
C LEU A 76 0.32 7.74 -9.12
N LEU A 77 1.04 7.39 -8.06
CA LEU A 77 1.15 8.22 -6.86
C LEU A 77 1.83 9.57 -7.16
N LYS A 78 2.91 9.58 -7.94
CA LYS A 78 3.58 10.82 -8.35
C LYS A 78 2.65 11.73 -9.13
N GLU A 79 1.85 11.16 -10.03
CA GLU A 79 0.84 11.91 -10.80
C GLU A 79 -0.25 12.50 -9.89
N MET A 80 -0.83 11.70 -8.98
CA MET A 80 -1.78 12.20 -7.98
C MET A 80 -1.18 13.35 -7.15
N LEU A 81 0.08 13.20 -6.72
CA LEU A 81 0.76 14.22 -5.91
C LEU A 81 1.09 15.48 -6.69
N GLN A 82 1.44 15.37 -7.97
CA GLN A 82 1.79 16.51 -8.80
C GLN A 82 0.56 17.32 -9.20
N GLU A 83 -0.53 16.63 -9.54
CA GLU A 83 -1.68 17.26 -10.18
C GLU A 83 -2.84 17.56 -9.23
N PHE A 84 -2.92 16.87 -8.08
CA PHE A 84 -4.08 16.91 -7.20
C PHE A 84 -3.73 17.18 -5.72
N ASN A 85 -2.46 17.36 -5.36
CA ASN A 85 -2.08 17.64 -3.97
C ASN A 85 -2.10 19.15 -3.66
N GLU A 86 -3.07 19.53 -2.85
CA GLU A 86 -3.26 20.86 -2.25
C GLU A 86 -2.40 21.09 -0.98
N GLY A 87 -1.48 20.17 -0.69
CA GLY A 87 -0.51 20.25 0.41
C GLY A 87 -0.88 19.45 1.65
N ARG A 88 -2.04 18.79 1.68
CA ARG A 88 -2.52 18.02 2.85
C ARG A 88 -2.92 16.58 2.52
N SER A 89 -3.00 16.22 1.24
CA SER A 89 -3.50 14.91 0.77
C SER A 89 -2.42 13.85 0.56
N LYS A 90 -1.15 14.14 0.90
CA LYS A 90 -0.04 13.20 0.67
C LYS A 90 -0.30 11.81 1.28
N SER A 91 -0.65 11.76 2.56
CA SER A 91 -0.89 10.47 3.24
C SER A 91 -2.09 9.74 2.64
N TYR A 92 -3.17 10.48 2.31
CA TYR A 92 -4.37 9.93 1.69
C TYR A 92 -4.06 9.27 0.33
N TYR A 93 -3.33 9.96 -0.56
CA TYR A 93 -2.92 9.39 -1.85
C TYR A 93 -1.96 8.21 -1.68
N CYS A 94 -1.06 8.23 -0.69
CA CYS A 94 -0.23 7.05 -0.37
C CYS A 94 -1.10 5.84 0.02
N PHE A 95 -2.17 6.04 0.79
CA PHE A 95 -3.09 4.97 1.13
C PHE A 95 -3.85 4.47 -0.10
N ALA A 96 -4.40 5.38 -0.92
CA ALA A 96 -5.07 5.02 -2.17
C ALA A 96 -4.17 4.19 -3.09
N ALA A 97 -2.95 4.66 -3.34
CA ALA A 97 -1.95 3.95 -4.16
C ALA A 97 -1.54 2.59 -3.58
N THR A 98 -1.71 2.38 -2.27
CA THR A 98 -1.41 1.10 -1.61
C THR A 98 -2.55 0.09 -1.74
N VAL A 99 -3.82 0.55 -1.70
CA VAL A 99 -4.97 -0.34 -1.46
C VAL A 99 -5.93 -0.48 -2.64
N LEU A 100 -5.99 0.48 -3.56
CA LEU A 100 -6.77 0.33 -4.80
C LEU A 100 -6.04 -0.56 -5.80
N GLU A 101 -6.74 -1.15 -6.75
CA GLU A 101 -6.12 -1.78 -7.91
C GLU A 101 -5.54 -0.72 -8.88
N ILE A 102 -4.63 -1.15 -9.76
CA ILE A 102 -3.95 -0.21 -10.68
C ILE A 102 -4.97 0.43 -11.63
N GLU A 103 -5.87 -0.40 -12.16
CA GLU A 103 -6.91 0.01 -13.09
C GLU A 103 -7.88 1.01 -12.41
N GLU A 104 -8.19 0.80 -11.13
CA GLU A 104 -9.04 1.72 -10.35
C GLU A 104 -8.38 3.10 -10.18
N LEU A 105 -7.06 3.14 -10.00
CA LEU A 105 -6.29 4.40 -9.90
C LEU A 105 -6.19 5.11 -11.25
N GLU A 106 -5.94 4.36 -12.33
CA GLU A 106 -5.87 4.89 -13.69
C GLU A 106 -7.20 5.51 -14.11
N GLU A 107 -8.31 4.78 -13.92
CA GLU A 107 -9.67 5.28 -14.19
C GLU A 107 -9.98 6.53 -13.35
N ALA A 108 -9.63 6.53 -12.07
CA ALA A 108 -9.83 7.67 -11.19
C ALA A 108 -9.07 8.91 -11.66
N LEU A 109 -7.81 8.76 -12.08
CA LEU A 109 -7.00 9.85 -12.61
C LEU A 109 -7.57 10.39 -13.93
N ILE A 110 -7.93 9.53 -14.87
CA ILE A 110 -8.52 9.91 -16.16
C ILE A 110 -9.79 10.72 -15.94
N LYS A 111 -10.71 10.20 -15.11
CA LYS A 111 -11.98 10.87 -14.79
C LYS A 111 -11.74 12.21 -14.09
N SER A 112 -10.85 12.24 -13.09
CA SER A 112 -10.55 13.46 -12.34
C SER A 112 -9.92 14.55 -13.22
N LYS A 113 -9.07 14.19 -14.18
CA LYS A 113 -8.50 15.15 -15.14
C LYS A 113 -9.57 15.79 -16.01
N LYS A 114 -10.49 14.97 -16.54
CA LYS A 114 -11.62 15.45 -17.34
C LYS A 114 -12.53 16.39 -16.53
N ASP A 115 -12.94 15.94 -15.36
CA ASP A 115 -13.96 16.60 -14.55
C ASP A 115 -13.44 17.86 -13.81
N SER A 116 -12.11 18.00 -13.69
CA SER A 116 -11.47 19.13 -13.01
C SER A 116 -10.84 20.18 -13.94
N THR A 117 -11.14 20.11 -15.24
CA THR A 117 -10.65 21.07 -16.24
C THR A 117 -11.01 22.52 -15.84
N GLY A 118 -10.00 23.39 -15.78
CA GLY A 118 -10.17 24.80 -15.43
C GLY A 118 -10.28 25.09 -13.92
N LEU A 119 -10.21 24.07 -13.05
CA LEU A 119 -10.24 24.25 -11.60
C LEU A 119 -8.85 24.51 -11.02
N GLU A 120 -8.79 25.27 -9.93
CA GLU A 120 -7.61 25.37 -9.09
C GLU A 120 -7.31 24.05 -8.35
N ILE A 121 -6.08 23.90 -7.83
CA ILE A 121 -5.60 22.66 -7.19
C ILE A 121 -6.55 22.11 -6.11
N LYS A 122 -7.21 22.98 -5.33
CA LYS A 122 -8.18 22.57 -4.31
C LYS A 122 -9.43 21.94 -4.91
N GLY A 123 -9.95 22.49 -6.01
CA GLY A 123 -11.08 21.94 -6.74
C GLY A 123 -10.74 20.60 -7.38
N ARG A 124 -9.55 20.49 -8.01
CA ARG A 124 -9.02 19.24 -8.55
C ARG A 124 -8.91 18.16 -7.47
N SER A 125 -8.29 18.50 -6.34
CA SER A 125 -8.15 17.61 -5.19
C SER A 125 -9.50 17.07 -4.71
N LYS A 126 -10.49 17.95 -4.53
CA LYS A 126 -11.84 17.56 -4.09
C LYS A 126 -12.50 16.55 -5.03
N ILE A 127 -12.32 16.70 -6.34
CA ILE A 127 -12.85 15.76 -7.34
C ILE A 127 -12.17 14.39 -7.22
N LEU A 128 -10.84 14.36 -7.14
CA LEU A 128 -10.12 13.09 -7.01
C LEU A 128 -10.48 12.37 -5.70
N HIS A 129 -10.57 13.09 -4.58
CA HIS A 129 -11.05 12.54 -3.30
C HIS A 129 -12.44 11.92 -3.44
N SER A 130 -13.38 12.64 -4.08
CA SER A 130 -14.74 12.15 -4.29
C SER A 130 -14.76 10.80 -5.03
N ILE A 131 -13.95 10.67 -6.08
CA ILE A 131 -13.89 9.44 -6.90
C ILE A 131 -13.20 8.31 -6.13
N LEU A 132 -12.09 8.59 -5.44
CA LEU A 132 -11.37 7.60 -4.65
C LEU A 132 -12.20 7.09 -3.47
N ASP A 133 -12.95 7.97 -2.80
CA ASP A 133 -13.85 7.62 -1.70
C ASP A 133 -15.03 6.76 -2.19
N GLU A 134 -15.57 7.03 -3.39
CA GLU A 134 -16.61 6.20 -4.01
C GLU A 134 -16.10 4.78 -4.29
N ILE A 135 -14.90 4.66 -4.89
CA ILE A 135 -14.23 3.37 -5.13
C ILE A 135 -14.00 2.65 -3.80
N ALA A 136 -13.44 3.34 -2.82
CA ALA A 136 -13.13 2.78 -1.51
C ALA A 136 -14.38 2.31 -0.78
N GLY A 137 -15.48 3.06 -0.82
CA GLY A 137 -16.76 2.67 -0.23
C GLY A 137 -17.34 1.42 -0.89
N ARG A 138 -17.32 1.33 -2.22
CA ARG A 138 -17.82 0.16 -2.98
C ARG A 138 -17.01 -1.10 -2.73
N LYS A 139 -15.69 -0.96 -2.55
CA LYS A 139 -14.74 -2.09 -2.43
C LYS A 139 -14.31 -2.36 -0.99
N ASN A 140 -14.83 -1.60 -0.02
CA ASN A 140 -14.44 -1.65 1.40
C ASN A 140 -12.93 -1.42 1.64
N TYR A 141 -12.33 -0.50 0.89
CA TYR A 141 -10.96 -0.06 1.16
C TYR A 141 -10.92 1.01 2.25
N TYR A 142 -9.87 1.01 3.05
CA TYR A 142 -9.60 2.06 4.02
C TYR A 142 -8.48 2.96 3.51
N LEU A 143 -8.80 4.23 3.23
CA LEU A 143 -7.82 5.24 2.78
C LEU A 143 -7.11 5.93 3.96
N LYS A 144 -6.93 5.18 5.05
CA LYS A 144 -6.27 5.59 6.30
C LYS A 144 -5.78 4.36 7.06
N LEU A 145 -4.92 4.57 8.05
CA LEU A 145 -4.51 3.51 8.97
C LEU A 145 -5.68 3.05 9.84
N ARG A 146 -5.87 1.74 9.92
CA ARG A 146 -6.79 1.08 10.85
C ARG A 146 -6.15 1.08 12.25
N LYS A 147 -6.90 1.57 13.25
CA LYS A 147 -6.47 1.60 14.65
C LYS A 147 -7.05 0.42 15.42
#